data_AF-A0A967YUG8-F1
#
_entry.id   AF-A0A967YUG8-F1
#
_cell.length_a   1.000
_cell.length_b   1.000
_cell.length_c   1.000
_cell.angle_alpha   90.00
_cell.angle_beta   90.00
_cell.angle_gamma   90.00
#
_symmetry.space_group_name_H-M   'P 1'
#
loop_
_entity.id
_entity.type
_entity.pdbx_description
1 polymer ?
#
loop_
_entity_poly.entity_id
_entity_poly.type
_entity_poly.pdbx_seq_one_letter_code
_entity_poly.pdbx_strand_id
1 'polypeptide(L)'
;IGNVIALEGAKIPETIIKLSKEKEATAFLDGDRGGDLILKELLQVANLKYVARAPPGKEVEELTSKEVLTILQQRVPIQKIKPRKARERRKIIVPKQIVETAKELKGTLEAVLFNGKMG
;
A
#
# COMPACT_ATOMS: atom_id res chain seq x y z
N ILE A 1 -11.79 19.93 10.87
CA ILE A 1 -11.81 18.44 10.87
C ILE A 1 -12.86 18.03 11.88
N GLY A 2 -13.81 17.17 11.51
CA GLY A 2 -14.90 16.76 12.40
C GLY A 2 -14.60 15.45 13.12
N ASN A 3 -14.21 14.42 12.36
CA ASN A 3 -13.93 13.08 12.85
C ASN A 3 -12.61 12.58 12.26
N VAL A 4 -11.82 11.86 13.05
CA VAL A 4 -10.56 11.22 12.64
C VAL A 4 -10.52 9.82 13.23
N ILE A 5 -10.03 8.85 12.45
CA ILE A 5 -9.77 7.51 12.94
C ILE A 5 -8.36 7.11 12.48
N ALA A 6 -7.51 6.71 13.42
CA ALA A 6 -6.20 6.18 13.12
C ALA A 6 -6.29 4.72 12.67
N LEU A 7 -5.43 4.30 11.74
CA LEU A 7 -5.38 2.92 11.24
C LEU A 7 -4.49 2.00 12.09
N GLU A 8 -3.67 2.56 12.99
CA GLU A 8 -2.74 1.83 13.89
C GLU A 8 -1.92 0.74 13.17
N GLY A 9 -1.36 1.07 12.00
CA GLY A 9 -0.49 0.20 11.23
C GLY A 9 -1.07 -0.19 9.87
N ALA A 10 -0.56 -1.29 9.29
CA ALA A 10 -0.91 -1.69 7.92
C ALA A 10 -2.30 -2.33 7.82
N LYS A 11 -2.70 -3.14 8.81
CA LYS A 11 -3.94 -3.90 8.74
C LYS A 11 -5.16 -3.00 8.95
N ILE A 12 -5.93 -2.79 7.90
CA ILE A 12 -7.12 -1.93 7.95
C ILE A 12 -8.24 -2.61 8.73
N PRO A 13 -8.77 -1.99 9.82
CA PRO A 13 -9.86 -2.56 10.59
C PRO A 13 -11.18 -2.66 9.80
N GLU A 14 -11.97 -3.72 10.02
CA GLU A 14 -13.27 -3.91 9.36
C GLU A 14 -14.24 -2.74 9.57
N THR A 15 -14.19 -2.11 10.74
CA THR A 15 -15.01 -0.93 11.07
C THR A 15 -14.76 0.21 10.10
N ILE A 16 -13.50 0.45 9.69
CA ILE A 16 -13.15 1.50 8.71
C ILE A 16 -13.74 1.16 7.35
N ILE A 17 -13.64 -0.11 6.94
CA ILE A 17 -14.19 -0.58 5.66
C ILE A 17 -15.70 -0.32 5.62
N LYS A 18 -16.43 -0.69 6.67
CA LYS A 18 -17.88 -0.47 6.75
C LYS A 18 -18.23 1.01 6.74
N LEU A 19 -17.59 1.82 7.61
CA LEU A 19 -17.84 3.25 7.69
C LEU A 19 -17.56 3.99 6.39
N SER A 20 -16.51 3.61 5.66
CA SER A 20 -16.16 4.22 4.37
C SER A 20 -17.25 4.02 3.29
N LYS A 21 -18.10 3.00 3.42
CA LYS A 21 -19.23 2.77 2.51
C LYS A 21 -20.43 3.67 2.82
N GLU A 22 -20.58 4.09 4.07
CA GLU A 22 -21.71 4.88 4.54
C GLU A 22 -21.42 6.39 4.57
N LYS A 23 -20.16 6.78 4.68
CA LYS A 23 -19.72 8.17 4.81
C LYS A 23 -18.64 8.50 3.79
N GLU A 24 -18.58 9.78 3.40
CA GLU A 24 -17.48 10.30 2.59
C GLU A 24 -16.18 10.25 3.39
N ALA A 25 -15.21 9.47 2.92
CA ALA A 25 -13.92 9.28 3.58
C ALA A 25 -12.77 9.91 2.78
N THR A 26 -11.80 10.48 3.50
CA THR A 26 -10.52 10.96 2.97
C THR A 26 -9.39 10.23 3.70
N ALA A 27 -8.49 9.60 2.97
CA ALA A 27 -7.27 9.05 3.57
C ALA A 27 -6.21 10.16 3.65
N PHE A 28 -5.64 10.39 4.83
CA PHE A 28 -4.51 11.30 5.03
C PHE A 28 -3.31 10.48 5.48
N LEU A 29 -2.27 10.47 4.65
CA LEU A 29 -1.14 9.54 4.77
C LEU A 29 0.20 10.29 4.72
N ASP A 30 1.22 9.69 5.31
CA ASP A 30 2.59 10.21 5.35
C ASP A 30 3.18 10.39 3.96
N GLY A 31 4.20 11.24 3.82
CA GLY A 31 4.86 11.57 2.57
C GLY A 31 5.90 10.54 2.13
N ASP A 32 5.78 9.30 2.57
CA ASP A 32 6.81 8.27 2.46
C ASP A 32 6.29 7.01 1.71
N ARG A 33 7.12 5.96 1.68
CA ARG A 33 6.75 4.67 1.08
C ARG A 33 5.74 3.89 1.92
N GLY A 34 5.75 4.03 3.24
CA GLY A 34 4.77 3.40 4.13
C GLY A 34 3.36 3.87 3.79
N GLY A 35 3.16 5.18 3.68
CA GLY A 35 1.89 5.75 3.28
C GLY A 35 1.43 5.30 1.88
N ASP A 36 2.35 5.12 0.92
CA ASP A 36 2.00 4.63 -0.43
C ASP A 36 1.43 3.19 -0.37
N LEU A 37 2.00 2.35 0.50
CA LEU A 37 1.55 0.97 0.70
C LEU A 37 0.18 0.93 1.39
N ILE A 38 -0.01 1.75 2.42
CA ILE A 38 -1.30 1.88 3.12
C ILE A 38 -2.38 2.37 2.15
N LEU A 39 -2.09 3.37 1.31
CA LEU A 39 -3.03 3.82 0.28
C LEU A 39 -3.45 2.68 -0.64
N LYS A 40 -2.48 1.86 -1.07
CA LYS A 40 -2.74 0.72 -1.94
C LYS A 40 -3.66 -0.30 -1.28
N GLU A 41 -3.45 -0.61 -0.01
CA GLU A 41 -4.32 -1.53 0.73
C GLU A 41 -5.72 -0.93 0.90
N LEU A 42 -5.81 0.35 1.28
CA LEU A 42 -7.09 1.06 1.43
C LEU A 42 -7.90 1.06 0.13
N LEU A 43 -7.26 1.30 -1.01
CA LEU A 43 -7.95 1.28 -2.31
C LEU A 43 -8.48 -0.11 -2.71
N GLN A 44 -7.99 -1.19 -2.09
CA GLN A 44 -8.50 -2.54 -2.33
C GLN A 44 -9.75 -2.86 -1.51
N VAL A 45 -9.87 -2.28 -0.31
CA VAL A 45 -10.89 -2.72 0.66
C VAL A 45 -11.88 -1.62 1.09
N ALA A 46 -11.51 -0.35 1.00
CA ALA A 46 -12.28 0.79 1.50
C ALA A 46 -12.75 1.74 0.37
N ASN A 47 -13.89 2.38 0.57
CA ASN A 47 -14.46 3.35 -0.37
C ASN A 47 -14.02 4.77 0.01
N LEU A 48 -12.89 5.22 -0.57
CA LEU A 48 -12.34 6.56 -0.33
C LEU A 48 -12.75 7.52 -1.44
N LYS A 49 -13.10 8.76 -1.11
CA LYS A 49 -13.39 9.80 -2.12
C LYS A 49 -12.16 10.63 -2.45
N TYR A 50 -11.34 10.91 -1.45
CA TYR A 50 -10.15 11.73 -1.59
C TYR A 50 -8.94 11.11 -0.90
N VAL A 51 -7.76 11.54 -1.33
CA VAL A 51 -6.50 11.34 -0.63
C VAL A 51 -5.85 12.68 -0.33
N ALA A 52 -5.23 12.79 0.83
CA ALA A 52 -4.34 13.87 1.19
C ALA A 52 -2.98 13.26 1.57
N ARG A 53 -1.89 13.91 1.23
CA ARG A 53 -0.53 13.43 1.46
C ARG A 53 0.28 14.48 2.19
N ALA A 54 0.99 14.06 3.23
CA ALA A 54 2.03 14.89 3.81
C ALA A 54 3.13 15.17 2.76
N PRO A 55 3.89 16.28 2.90
CA PRO A 55 5.01 16.57 2.03
C PRO A 55 6.03 15.42 1.99
N PRO A 56 6.76 15.22 0.87
CA PRO A 56 7.71 14.12 0.74
C PRO A 56 8.67 14.03 1.93
N GLY A 57 8.75 12.84 2.53
CA GLY A 57 9.62 12.57 3.68
C GLY A 57 9.14 13.10 5.03
N LYS A 58 7.95 13.71 5.11
CA LYS A 58 7.32 14.08 6.38
C LYS A 58 6.23 13.08 6.77
N GLU A 59 6.08 12.87 8.07
CA GLU A 59 4.96 12.14 8.66
C GLU A 59 3.81 13.09 8.99
N VAL A 60 2.58 12.59 9.01
CA VAL A 60 1.39 13.41 9.33
C VAL A 60 1.48 13.97 10.75
N GLU A 61 2.08 13.23 11.68
CA GLU A 61 2.29 13.66 13.07
C GLU A 61 3.29 14.81 13.23
N GLU A 62 4.13 15.06 12.23
CA GLU A 62 5.10 16.17 12.24
C GLU A 62 4.50 17.49 11.72
N LEU A 63 3.26 17.47 11.23
CA LEU A 63 2.63 18.64 10.61
C LEU A 63 1.99 19.56 11.65
N THR A 64 2.14 20.86 11.44
CA THR A 64 1.38 21.87 12.18
C THR A 64 -0.10 21.80 11.81
N SER A 65 -0.97 22.27 12.71
CA SER A 65 -2.41 22.36 12.45
C SER A 65 -2.74 23.15 11.17
N LYS A 66 -1.95 24.17 10.85
CA LYS A 66 -2.11 24.97 9.62
C LYS A 66 -1.77 24.15 8.37
N GLU A 67 -0.66 23.42 8.38
CA GLU A 67 -0.28 22.54 7.27
C GLU A 67 -1.33 21.45 7.05
N VAL A 68 -1.80 20.79 8.11
CA VAL A 68 -2.87 19.78 8.07
C VAL A 68 -4.12 20.32 7.37
N LEU A 69 -4.57 21.52 7.75
CA LEU A 69 -5.76 22.14 7.15
C LEU A 69 -5.54 22.47 5.67
N THR A 70 -4.38 23.05 5.32
CA THR A 70 -4.04 23.38 3.93
C THR A 70 -4.00 22.12 3.05
N ILE A 71 -3.37 21.05 3.53
CA ILE A 71 -3.27 19.78 2.80
C ILE A 71 -4.65 19.14 2.61
N LEU A 72 -5.51 19.16 3.62
CA LEU A 72 -6.87 18.63 3.53
C LEU A 72 -7.79 19.44 2.61
N GLN A 73 -7.55 20.75 2.46
CA GLN A 73 -8.23 21.60 1.47
C GLN A 73 -7.78 21.26 0.05
N GLN A 74 -6.52 20.89 -0.13
CA GLN A 74 -5.92 20.53 -1.42
C GLN A 74 -6.01 19.04 -1.75
N ARG A 75 -6.79 18.26 -0.98
CA ARG A 75 -6.96 16.82 -1.18
C ARG A 75 -7.38 16.48 -2.61
N VAL A 76 -6.87 15.36 -3.10
CA VAL A 76 -7.03 14.93 -4.49
C VAL A 76 -8.12 13.86 -4.58
N PRO A 77 -9.11 13.98 -5.50
CA PRO A 77 -10.07 12.92 -5.75
C PRO A 77 -9.38 11.62 -6.18
N ILE A 78 -9.80 10.47 -5.64
CA ILE A 78 -9.15 9.18 -5.94
C ILE A 78 -9.13 8.85 -7.44
N GLN A 79 -10.12 9.31 -8.20
CA GLN A 79 -10.25 9.13 -9.64
C GLN A 79 -9.10 9.78 -10.43
N LYS A 80 -8.45 10.81 -9.86
CA LYS A 80 -7.30 11.48 -10.46
C LYS A 80 -5.97 10.79 -10.13
N ILE A 81 -5.98 9.87 -9.17
CA ILE A 81 -4.79 9.08 -8.83
C ILE A 81 -4.64 8.02 -9.92
N LYS A 82 -3.74 8.29 -10.88
CA LYS A 82 -3.32 7.23 -11.81
C LYS A 82 -2.61 6.18 -10.96
N PRO A 83 -3.00 4.89 -11.04
CA PRO A 83 -2.15 3.85 -10.46
C PRO A 83 -0.79 4.04 -11.12
N ARG A 84 0.25 4.37 -10.33
CA ARG A 84 1.62 4.09 -10.76
C ARG A 84 1.53 2.64 -11.18
N LYS A 85 1.68 2.36 -12.48
CA LYS A 85 1.71 0.99 -12.99
C LYS A 85 2.64 0.29 -12.03
N ALA A 86 2.09 -0.55 -11.15
CA ALA A 86 2.91 -1.37 -10.28
C ALA A 86 3.81 -2.02 -11.30
N ARG A 87 5.13 -1.68 -11.30
CA ARG A 87 6.11 -2.23 -12.25
C ARG A 87 5.63 -3.64 -12.45
N GLU A 88 5.05 -3.92 -13.63
CA GLU A 88 4.24 -5.14 -13.82
C GLU A 88 5.04 -6.20 -13.14
N ARG A 89 4.51 -6.83 -12.07
CA ARG A 89 5.26 -7.85 -11.34
C ARG A 89 5.77 -8.72 -12.47
N ARG A 90 7.05 -8.60 -12.83
CA ARG A 90 7.58 -9.27 -14.01
C ARG A 90 7.22 -10.70 -13.67
N LYS A 91 6.36 -11.33 -14.47
CA LYS A 91 6.03 -12.73 -14.22
C LYS A 91 7.37 -13.41 -14.34
N ILE A 92 8.01 -13.70 -13.20
CA ILE A 92 9.25 -14.44 -13.17
C ILE A 92 8.77 -15.82 -13.61
N ILE A 93 9.01 -16.14 -14.87
CA ILE A 93 8.78 -17.48 -15.38
C ILE A 93 9.87 -18.31 -14.71
N VAL A 94 9.50 -18.97 -13.62
CA VAL A 94 10.37 -19.90 -12.92
C VAL A 94 10.34 -21.20 -13.74
N PRO A 95 11.48 -21.69 -14.27
CA PRO A 95 11.54 -22.98 -14.94
C PRO A 95 10.98 -24.09 -14.08
N LYS A 96 10.28 -25.08 -14.70
CA LYS A 96 9.66 -26.20 -13.99
C LYS A 96 10.64 -26.89 -13.03
N GLN A 97 11.88 -27.06 -13.46
CA GLN A 97 12.96 -27.67 -12.68
C GLN A 97 13.19 -26.94 -11.34
N ILE A 98 13.20 -25.60 -11.32
CA ILE A 98 13.36 -24.85 -10.07
C ILE A 98 12.16 -25.08 -9.13
N VAL A 99 10.95 -25.13 -9.69
CA VAL A 99 9.72 -25.36 -8.91
C VAL A 99 9.71 -26.75 -8.29
N GLU A 100 10.16 -27.75 -9.05
CA GLU A 100 10.22 -29.15 -8.63
C GLU A 100 11.28 -29.36 -7.54
N THR A 101 12.51 -28.88 -7.77
CA THR A 101 13.57 -28.92 -6.76
C THR A 101 13.18 -28.19 -5.48
N ALA A 102 12.50 -27.03 -5.58
CA ALA A 102 12.03 -26.32 -4.38
C ALA A 102 10.98 -27.11 -3.57
N LYS A 103 10.16 -27.96 -4.23
CA LYS A 103 9.22 -28.85 -3.52
C LYS A 103 9.96 -29.96 -2.79
N GLU A 104 11.00 -30.53 -3.40
CA GLU A 104 11.81 -31.60 -2.82
C GLU A 104 12.63 -31.11 -1.62
N LEU A 105 13.19 -29.89 -1.71
CA LEU A 105 13.95 -29.29 -0.62
C LEU A 105 13.08 -28.88 0.57
N LYS A 106 11.76 -28.81 0.42
CA LYS A 106 10.86 -28.33 1.47
C LYS A 106 10.87 -29.30 2.66
N GLY A 107 11.38 -28.82 3.79
CA GLY A 107 11.51 -29.63 5.02
C GLY A 107 12.88 -30.30 5.18
N THR A 108 13.79 -30.05 4.23
CA THR A 108 15.20 -30.43 4.32
C THR A 108 16.04 -29.22 4.75
N LEU A 109 17.29 -29.45 5.17
CA LEU A 109 18.30 -28.40 5.39
C LEU A 109 19.30 -28.34 4.23
N GLU A 110 18.92 -28.84 3.06
CA GLU A 110 19.78 -28.94 1.88
C GLU A 110 19.64 -27.73 0.96
N ALA A 111 20.64 -27.49 0.12
CA ALA A 111 20.66 -26.41 -0.86
C ALA A 111 21.15 -26.91 -2.22
N VAL A 112 20.55 -26.40 -3.30
CA VAL A 112 20.90 -26.73 -4.68
C VAL A 112 21.35 -25.47 -5.41
N LEU A 113 22.51 -25.54 -6.07
CA LEU A 113 23.07 -24.47 -6.89
C LEU A 113 22.81 -24.76 -8.37
N PHE A 114 22.11 -23.85 -9.05
CA PHE A 114 21.91 -23.93 -10.50
C PHE A 114 23.00 -23.14 -11.24
N ASN A 115 23.79 -23.81 -12.07
CA ASN A 115 24.72 -23.15 -12.98
C ASN A 115 23.99 -22.68 -14.25
N GLY A 116 24.26 -21.45 -14.70
CA GLY A 116 23.43 -20.66 -15.63
C GLY A 116 23.25 -21.12 -17.08
N LYS A 117 23.28 -22.42 -17.38
CA LYS A 117 22.82 -22.97 -18.67
C LYS A 117 21.49 -23.70 -18.46
N MET A 118 20.43 -22.93 -18.31
CA MET A 118 19.07 -23.44 -18.49
C MET A 118 18.69 -23.16 -19.95
N GLY A 119 18.81 -24.18 -20.80
CA GLY A 119 18.39 -24.15 -22.21
C GLY A 119 16.89 -24.21 -22.38
#